data_AF-A0A0H3I563-F1
#
_entry.id   AF-A0A0H3I563-F1
#
_cell.length_a   1.000
_cell.length_b   1.000
_cell.length_c   1.000
_cell.angle_alpha   90.00
_cell.angle_beta   90.00
_cell.angle_gamma   90.00
#
_symmetry.space_group_name_H-M   'P 1'
#
loop_
_entity.id
_entity.type
_entity.pdbx_description
1 polymer ?
#
loop_
_entity_poly.entity_id
_entity_poly.type
_entity_poly.pdbx_seq_one_letter_code
_entity_poly.pdbx_strand_id
1 'polypeptide(L)'
;MRLDMLELAQGVGLLFEHWQVPLPQKRAILFYIARSGNTSRPTEFIEAVAQPLSTDREAIMTIAQQLEKIGFEKGIKHAVEQGIQHGIKTSARNIARQLRLSGMEPAQVSQITQLSEAELAPLIDSSNA
;
A
#
# COMPACT_ATOMS: atom_id res chain seq x y z
N MET A 1 -15.36 -10.60 13.69
CA MET A 1 -15.34 -9.16 14.01
C MET A 1 -13.88 -8.75 14.13
N ARG A 2 -13.37 -7.88 13.25
CA ARG A 2 -11.97 -7.43 13.30
C ARG A 2 -11.92 -6.32 14.36
N LEU A 3 -11.14 -6.46 15.45
CA LEU A 3 -10.99 -5.39 16.44
C LEU A 3 -10.41 -4.14 15.75
N ASP A 4 -11.03 -2.98 15.96
CA ASP A 4 -10.42 -1.70 15.61
C ASP A 4 -9.37 -1.38 16.67
N MET A 5 -8.12 -1.14 16.24
CA MET A 5 -7.06 -0.84 17.20
C MET A 5 -7.28 0.44 18.00
N LEU A 6 -8.15 1.34 17.55
CA LEU A 6 -8.53 2.52 18.31
C LEU A 6 -9.07 2.15 19.70
N GLU A 7 -9.79 1.03 19.83
CA GLU A 7 -10.33 0.54 21.10
C GLU A 7 -9.23 0.19 22.12
N LEU A 8 -8.03 -0.13 21.64
CA LEU A 8 -6.89 -0.51 22.47
C LEU A 8 -5.95 0.66 22.76
N ALA A 9 -6.11 1.80 22.09
CA ALA A 9 -5.15 2.89 22.10
C ALA A 9 -4.88 3.44 23.51
N GLN A 10 -5.94 3.69 24.29
CA GLN A 10 -5.81 4.14 25.68
C GLN A 10 -5.13 3.10 26.56
N GLY A 11 -5.47 1.82 26.39
CA GLY A 11 -4.84 0.72 27.12
C GLY A 11 -3.34 0.61 26.84
N VAL A 12 -2.94 0.75 25.57
CA VAL A 12 -1.52 0.76 25.17
C VAL A 12 -0.77 1.91 25.84
N GLY A 13 -1.33 3.13 25.80
CA GLY A 13 -0.74 4.29 26.46
C GLY A 13 -0.58 4.10 27.98
N LEU A 14 -1.59 3.54 28.64
CA LEU A 14 -1.56 3.24 30.08
C LEU A 14 -0.51 2.17 30.42
N LEU A 15 -0.36 1.13 29.59
CA LEU A 15 0.65 0.08 29.81
C LEU A 15 2.08 0.62 29.67
N PHE A 16 2.31 1.54 28.73
CA PHE A 16 3.61 2.19 28.57
C PHE A 16 4.01 3.00 29.80
N GLU A 17 3.08 3.72 30.41
CA GLU A 17 3.29 4.44 31.66
C GLU A 17 3.46 3.49 32.84
N HIS A 18 2.52 2.54 33.01
CA HIS A 18 2.51 1.65 34.16
C HIS A 18 3.77 0.77 34.26
N TRP A 19 4.29 0.30 33.12
CA TRP A 19 5.52 -0.50 33.07
C TRP A 19 6.78 0.30 32.77
N GLN A 20 6.68 1.63 32.71
CA GLN A 20 7.80 2.53 32.37
C GLN A 20 8.61 2.01 31.18
N VAL A 21 7.89 1.59 30.12
CA VAL A 21 8.50 0.96 28.95
C VAL A 21 9.52 1.93 28.35
N PRO A 22 10.78 1.56 28.09
CA PRO A 22 11.73 2.53 27.58
C PRO A 22 11.39 2.92 26.13
N LEU A 23 11.77 4.14 25.72
CA LEU A 23 11.41 4.73 24.43
C LEU A 23 11.73 3.83 23.20
N PRO A 24 12.88 3.12 23.13
CA PRO A 24 13.15 2.19 22.03
C PRO A 24 12.11 1.07 21.92
N GLN A 25 11.62 0.55 23.04
CA GLN A 25 10.59 -0.48 23.09
C GLN A 25 9.22 0.10 22.73
N LYS A 26 8.87 1.30 23.23
CA LYS A 26 7.64 2.01 22.79
C LYS A 26 7.64 2.18 21.27
N ARG A 27 8.78 2.59 20.69
CA ARG A 27 8.97 2.70 19.25
C ARG A 27 8.75 1.36 18.55
N ALA A 28 9.42 0.29 18.97
CA ALA A 28 9.28 -1.02 18.34
C ALA A 28 7.83 -1.52 18.34
N ILE A 29 7.11 -1.34 19.45
CA ILE A 29 5.70 -1.72 19.59
C ILE A 29 4.82 -0.89 18.64
N LEU A 30 5.00 0.44 18.59
CA LEU A 30 4.27 1.31 17.66
C LEU A 30 4.52 0.94 16.19
N PHE A 31 5.75 0.61 15.82
CA PHE A 31 6.09 0.14 14.47
C PHE A 31 5.38 -1.17 14.11
N TYR A 32 5.31 -2.11 15.07
CA TYR A 32 4.61 -3.37 14.86
C TYR A 32 3.10 -3.14 14.71
N ILE A 33 2.50 -2.41 15.64
CA ILE A 33 1.09 -2.01 15.65
C ILE A 33 0.72 -1.29 14.34
N ALA A 34 1.49 -0.30 13.89
CA ALA A 34 1.23 0.40 12.63
C ALA A 34 1.33 -0.50 11.39
N ARG A 35 2.09 -1.61 11.46
CA ARG A 35 2.28 -2.54 10.34
C ARG A 35 1.23 -3.64 10.28
N SER A 36 0.86 -4.22 11.40
CA SER A 36 -0.05 -5.37 11.48
C SER A 36 -1.46 -5.01 11.95
N GLY A 37 -1.58 -3.87 12.61
CA GLY A 37 -2.82 -3.36 13.15
C GLY A 37 -3.71 -2.73 12.08
N ASN A 38 -5.00 -2.70 12.37
CA ASN A 38 -5.99 -2.14 11.48
C ASN A 38 -6.83 -1.11 12.22
N THR A 39 -6.80 0.13 11.75
CA THR A 39 -7.71 1.18 12.18
C THR A 39 -8.02 2.08 10.99
N SER A 40 -9.26 2.53 10.90
CA SER A 40 -9.66 3.54 9.90
C SER A 40 -9.31 4.96 10.35
N ARG A 41 -8.88 5.13 11.61
CA ARG A 41 -8.65 6.42 12.28
C ARG A 41 -7.24 6.49 12.88
N PRO A 42 -6.17 6.40 12.06
CA PRO A 42 -4.80 6.29 12.53
C PRO A 42 -4.33 7.50 13.36
N THR A 43 -4.76 8.72 13.02
CA THR A 43 -4.41 9.93 13.77
C THR A 43 -4.97 9.87 15.20
N GLU A 44 -6.24 9.50 15.35
CA GLU A 44 -6.89 9.40 16.66
C GLU A 44 -6.30 8.26 17.50
N PHE A 45 -5.89 7.17 16.85
CA PHE A 45 -5.16 6.10 17.53
C PHE A 45 -3.87 6.63 18.16
N ILE A 46 -3.06 7.37 17.40
CA ILE A 46 -1.80 7.95 17.90
C ILE A 46 -2.05 8.93 19.05
N GLU A 47 -3.05 9.81 18.91
CA GLU A 47 -3.41 10.77 19.95
C GLU A 47 -3.87 10.06 21.24
N ALA A 48 -4.67 9.01 21.12
CA ALA A 48 -5.15 8.23 22.27
C ALA A 48 -4.02 7.43 22.95
N VAL A 49 -3.04 6.92 22.19
CA VAL A 49 -1.83 6.31 22.78
C VAL A 49 -0.96 7.37 23.47
N ALA A 50 -0.85 8.57 22.92
CA ALA A 50 -0.01 9.65 23.45
C ALA A 50 -0.66 10.43 24.61
N GLN A 51 -1.97 10.27 24.85
CA GLN A 51 -2.67 10.96 25.93
C GLN A 51 -2.14 10.64 27.32
N PRO A 52 -1.94 9.36 27.70
CA PRO A 52 -1.40 9.01 29.02
C PRO A 52 0.09 9.36 29.19
N LEU A 53 0.83 9.50 28.08
CA LEU A 53 2.29 9.60 28.06
C LEU A 53 2.75 11.05 28.28
N SER A 54 2.81 11.52 29.53
CA SER A 54 3.14 12.93 29.80
C SER A 54 4.58 13.32 29.42
N THR A 55 5.56 12.42 29.60
CA THR A 55 6.99 12.68 29.32
C THR A 55 7.38 12.38 27.87
N ASP A 56 6.78 11.36 27.25
CA ASP A 56 7.20 10.87 25.93
C ASP A 56 6.29 11.32 24.78
N ARG A 57 5.25 12.11 25.05
CA ARG A 57 4.27 12.54 24.03
C ARG A 57 4.94 13.07 22.76
N GLU A 58 5.89 13.98 22.87
CA GLU A 58 6.58 14.57 21.72
C GLU A 58 7.37 13.51 20.93
N ALA A 59 8.08 12.62 21.62
CA ALA A 59 8.82 11.53 20.99
C ALA A 59 7.88 10.54 20.26
N ILE A 60 6.71 10.27 20.82
CA ILE A 60 5.68 9.40 20.22
C ILE A 60 5.07 10.05 18.98
N MET A 61 4.76 11.35 19.03
CA MET A 61 4.29 12.12 17.87
C MET A 61 5.35 12.15 16.76
N THR A 62 6.63 12.30 17.11
CA THR A 62 7.75 12.23 16.15
C THR A 62 7.84 10.85 15.49
N ILE A 63 7.66 9.76 16.27
CA ILE A 63 7.60 8.40 15.74
C ILE A 63 6.41 8.24 14.79
N ALA A 64 5.25 8.80 15.13
CA ALA A 64 4.07 8.76 14.28
C ALA A 64 4.29 9.47 12.93
N GLN A 65 4.88 10.67 12.94
CA GLN A 65 5.26 11.39 11.72
C GLN A 65 6.25 10.59 10.86
N GLN A 66 7.21 9.91 11.49
CA GLN A 66 8.14 9.04 10.77
C GLN A 66 7.40 7.86 10.10
N LEU A 67 6.45 7.25 10.80
CA LEU A 67 5.63 6.16 10.27
C LEU A 67 4.77 6.62 9.08
N GLU A 68 4.14 7.79 9.18
CA GLU A 68 3.38 8.40 8.09
C GLU A 68 4.25 8.62 6.86
N LYS A 69 5.44 9.23 7.02
CA LYS A 69 6.39 9.44 5.92
C LYS A 69 6.79 8.13 5.24
N ILE A 70 7.13 7.09 6.01
CA ILE A 70 7.49 5.77 5.47
C ILE A 70 6.30 5.17 4.70
N GLY A 71 5.08 5.31 5.25
CA GLY A 71 3.86 4.84 4.60
C GLY A 71 3.61 5.54 3.26
N PHE A 72 3.73 6.86 3.24
CA PHE A 72 3.57 7.68 2.04
C PHE A 72 4.61 7.32 0.96
N GLU A 73 5.90 7.24 1.31
CA GLU A 73 6.96 6.88 0.38
C GLU A 73 6.75 5.49 -0.23
N LYS A 74 6.35 4.50 0.59
CA LYS A 74 5.98 3.17 0.10
C LYS A 74 4.76 3.21 -0.81
N GLY A 75 3.74 3.99 -0.46
CA GLY A 75 2.53 4.17 -1.26
C GLY A 75 2.85 4.72 -2.65
N ILE A 76 3.67 5.78 -2.72
CA ILE A 76 4.11 6.36 -3.99
C ILE A 76 4.91 5.35 -4.81
N LYS A 77 5.86 4.64 -4.19
CA LYS A 77 6.65 3.62 -4.90
C LYS A 77 5.76 2.54 -5.51
N HIS A 78 4.83 1.99 -4.73
CA HIS A 78 3.89 0.99 -5.21
C HIS A 78 2.98 1.54 -6.33
N ALA A 79 2.47 2.76 -6.18
CA ALA A 79 1.62 3.40 -7.19
C ALA A 79 2.37 3.61 -8.51
N VAL A 80 3.63 4.06 -8.46
CA VAL A 80 4.47 4.24 -9.65
C VAL A 80 4.77 2.90 -10.32
N GLU A 81 5.18 1.89 -9.55
CA GLU A 81 5.45 0.54 -10.10
C GLU A 81 4.22 -0.06 -10.77
N GLN A 82 3.05 0.02 -10.12
CA GLN A 82 1.79 -0.44 -10.70
C GLN A 82 1.38 0.38 -11.93
N GLY A 83 1.54 1.71 -11.88
CA GLY A 83 1.24 2.60 -12.98
C GLY A 83 2.10 2.31 -14.22
N ILE A 84 3.39 2.08 -14.05
CA ILE A 84 4.31 1.71 -15.13
C ILE A 84 3.91 0.35 -15.71
N GLN A 85 3.68 -0.67 -14.89
CA GLN A 85 3.27 -1.98 -15.38
C GLN A 85 1.92 -1.93 -16.12
N HIS A 86 0.96 -1.19 -15.58
CA HIS A 86 -0.33 -0.99 -16.23
C HIS A 86 -0.19 -0.25 -17.57
N GLY A 87 0.65 0.78 -17.63
CA GLY A 87 0.95 1.54 -18.84
C GLY A 87 1.61 0.68 -19.92
N ILE A 88 2.67 -0.06 -19.57
CA ILE A 88 3.34 -0.98 -20.49
C ILE A 88 2.34 -2.01 -21.04
N LYS A 89 1.54 -2.62 -20.16
CA LYS A 89 0.55 -3.63 -20.56
C LYS A 89 -0.53 -3.06 -21.46
N THR A 90 -0.99 -1.84 -21.18
CA THR A 90 -2.02 -1.15 -21.98
C THR A 90 -1.47 -0.79 -23.36
N SER A 91 -0.24 -0.26 -23.43
CA SER A 91 0.44 0.05 -24.69
C SER A 91 0.66 -1.21 -25.53
N ALA A 92 1.14 -2.30 -24.93
CA ALA A 92 1.33 -3.58 -25.63
C ALA A 92 0.01 -4.09 -26.23
N ARG A 93 -1.11 -4.01 -25.50
CA ARG A 93 -2.44 -4.39 -26.00
C ARG A 93 -2.93 -3.49 -27.14
N ASN A 94 -2.70 -2.18 -27.04
CA ASN A 94 -3.09 -1.24 -28.08
C ASN A 94 -2.29 -1.51 -29.38
N ILE A 95 -0.98 -1.73 -29.26
CA ILE A 95 -0.13 -2.12 -30.38
C ILE A 95 -0.59 -3.45 -30.97
N ALA A 96 -0.86 -4.46 -30.14
CA ALA A 96 -1.36 -5.75 -30.60
C ALA A 96 -2.66 -5.63 -31.38
N ARG A 97 -3.60 -4.80 -30.92
CA ARG A 97 -4.85 -4.50 -31.64
C ARG A 97 -4.57 -3.88 -33.00
N GLN A 98 -3.70 -2.87 -33.07
CA GLN A 98 -3.35 -2.22 -34.34
C GLN A 98 -2.66 -3.17 -35.32
N LEU A 99 -1.71 -4.00 -34.85
CA LEU A 99 -1.03 -4.99 -35.69
C LEU A 99 -2.01 -6.05 -36.23
N ARG A 100 -2.96 -6.49 -35.40
CA ARG A 100 -4.03 -7.43 -35.81
C ARG A 100 -4.97 -6.81 -36.84
N LEU A 101 -5.37 -5.54 -36.66
CA LEU A 101 -6.19 -4.81 -37.64
C LEU A 101 -5.48 -4.67 -38.99
N SER A 102 -4.16 -4.54 -38.98
CA SER A 102 -3.32 -4.54 -40.19
C SER A 102 -3.13 -5.93 -40.82
N GLY A 103 -3.78 -6.98 -40.29
CA GLY A 103 -3.73 -8.33 -40.84
C GLY A 103 -2.52 -9.18 -40.41
N MET A 104 -1.78 -8.76 -39.38
CA MET A 104 -0.64 -9.52 -38.88
C MET A 104 -1.07 -10.80 -38.13
N GLU A 105 -0.35 -11.89 -38.38
CA GLU A 105 -0.62 -13.19 -37.75
C GLU A 105 -0.38 -13.16 -36.23
N PRO A 106 -1.20 -13.87 -35.42
CA PRO A 106 -1.11 -13.84 -33.96
C PRO A 106 0.28 -14.17 -33.40
N ALA A 107 0.99 -15.11 -34.04
CA ALA A 107 2.34 -15.49 -33.62
C ALA A 107 3.35 -14.34 -33.77
N GLN A 108 3.25 -13.55 -34.84
CA GLN A 108 4.11 -12.38 -35.06
C GLN A 108 3.74 -11.24 -34.10
N VAL A 109 2.45 -11.03 -33.86
CA VAL A 109 1.97 -10.04 -32.88
C VAL A 109 2.44 -10.38 -31.47
N SER A 110 2.40 -11.65 -31.08
CA SER A 110 2.91 -12.13 -29.79
C SER A 110 4.41 -11.86 -29.65
N GLN A 111 5.20 -12.14 -30.69
CA GLN A 111 6.65 -11.85 -30.68
C GLN A 111 6.96 -10.36 -30.52
N ILE A 112 6.22 -9.47 -31.19
CA ILE A 112 6.46 -8.02 -31.15
C ILE A 112 6.00 -7.39 -29.83
N THR A 113 4.84 -7.81 -29.33
CA THR A 113 4.21 -7.19 -28.15
C THR A 113 4.54 -7.90 -26.84
N GLN A 114 5.21 -9.05 -26.92
CA GLN A 114 5.52 -9.94 -25.79
C GLN A 114 4.28 -10.37 -25.00
N LEU A 115 3.09 -10.25 -25.59
CA LEU A 115 1.84 -10.72 -25.00
C LEU A 115 1.69 -12.22 -25.27
N SER A 116 1.24 -12.95 -24.25
CA SER A 116 0.88 -14.36 -24.39
C SER A 116 -0.38 -14.55 -25.23
N GLU A 117 -0.59 -15.74 -25.79
CA GLU A 117 -1.82 -16.06 -26.54
C GLU A 117 -3.09 -15.84 -25.70
N ALA A 118 -3.04 -16.16 -24.40
CA ALA A 118 -4.14 -15.91 -23.48
C ALA A 118 -4.46 -14.41 -23.30
N GLU A 119 -3.47 -13.54 -23.44
CA GLU A 119 -3.65 -12.09 -23.39
C GLU A 119 -4.08 -11.48 -24.72
N LEU A 120 -3.79 -12.16 -25.83
CA LEU A 120 -4.20 -11.78 -27.18
C LEU A 120 -5.62 -12.26 -27.51
N ALA A 121 -6.05 -13.43 -27.03
CA ALA A 121 -7.38 -14.00 -27.25
C ALA A 121 -8.54 -13.04 -26.97
N PRO A 122 -8.61 -12.32 -25.82
CA PRO A 122 -9.71 -11.39 -25.55
C PRO A 122 -9.68 -10.11 -26.40
N LEU A 123 -8.57 -9.80 -27.08
CA LEU A 123 -8.49 -8.64 -27.97
C LEU A 123 -9.18 -8.88 -29.32
N ILE A 124 -9.53 -10.13 -29.63
CA ILE A 124 -10.15 -10.56 -30.89
C ILE A 124 -11.64 -10.18 -30.95
N ASP A 125 -12.38 -10.25 -29.84
CA ASP A 125 -13.83 -9.97 -29.81
C ASP A 125 -14.18 -8.48 -29.76
N SER A 126 -13.25 -7.62 -29.33
CA SER A 126 -13.48 -6.17 -29.21
C SER A 126 -13.43 -5.39 -30.53
N SER A 127 -13.38 -6.08 -31.68
CA SER A 127 -13.43 -5.47 -33.02
C SER A 127 -14.86 -5.42 -33.62
N ASN A 128 -15.88 -5.87 -32.89
CA ASN A 128 -17.28 -5.95 -33.36
C ASN A 128 -18.28 -5.11 -32.51
N ALA A 129 -17.84 -4.02 -31.89
CA ALA A 129 -18.72 -3.05 -31.21
C ALA A 129 -18.45 -1.63 -31.70
#